data_AF-A0A0C1HJ08-F1
#
_entry.id   AF-A0A0C1HJ08-F1
#
_cell.length_a   1.000
_cell.length_b   1.000
_cell.length_c   1.000
_cell.angle_alpha   90.00
_cell.angle_beta   90.00
_cell.angle_gamma   90.00
#
_symmetry.space_group_name_H-M   'P 1'
#
loop_
_entity.id
_entity.type
_entity.pdbx_description
1 polymer ?
#
loop_
_entity_poly.entity_id
_entity_poly.type
_entity_poly.pdbx_seq_one_letter_code
_entity_poly.pdbx_strand_id
1 'polypeptide(L)'
;MAPSSLTQLAVSSIEQLPDELLLHIFSFLQASDLLEVGLTCHQWKNLAEEETLWKSLYVRYFKVIEPVVETYKESYFRLSEADHQWRKMDELFESFKVYEVGEWDGNYTC
;
A
#
# COMPACT_ATOMS: atom_id res chain seq x y z
N MET A 1 48.82 -8.45 -29.84
CA MET A 1 48.73 -7.27 -28.95
C MET A 1 47.27 -6.84 -28.91
N ALA A 2 46.73 -6.79 -27.69
CA ALA A 2 45.43 -6.26 -27.21
C ALA A 2 44.12 -6.76 -27.88
N PRO A 3 43.27 -7.53 -27.14
CA PRO A 3 41.84 -7.51 -27.42
C PRO A 3 41.30 -6.17 -26.92
N SER A 4 40.61 -5.44 -27.79
CA SER A 4 39.96 -4.17 -27.48
C SER A 4 38.81 -4.39 -26.49
N SER A 5 39.12 -4.27 -25.21
CA SER A 5 38.16 -3.98 -24.16
C SER A 5 37.62 -2.58 -24.38
N LEU A 6 36.33 -2.43 -24.69
CA LEU A 6 35.47 -1.39 -24.12
C LEU A 6 34.01 -1.84 -24.24
N THR A 7 33.35 -1.92 -23.08
CA THR A 7 31.89 -1.96 -22.90
C THR A 7 31.14 -3.17 -23.46
N GLN A 8 31.34 -4.32 -22.82
CA GLN A 8 30.17 -5.15 -22.51
C GLN A 8 29.27 -4.26 -21.65
N LEU A 9 28.26 -3.61 -22.26
CA LEU A 9 27.17 -2.99 -21.51
C LEU A 9 26.56 -4.14 -20.72
N ALA A 10 27.04 -4.34 -19.50
CA ALA A 10 26.44 -5.27 -18.58
C ALA A 10 24.99 -4.84 -18.50
N VAL A 11 24.11 -5.66 -19.06
CA VAL A 11 22.68 -5.47 -18.89
C VAL A 11 22.47 -5.64 -17.39
N SER A 12 22.45 -4.51 -16.67
CA SER A 12 22.15 -4.48 -15.25
C SER A 12 20.68 -4.83 -15.13
N SER A 13 20.40 -6.13 -15.01
CA SER A 13 19.05 -6.60 -14.74
C SER A 13 18.61 -6.04 -13.39
N ILE A 14 17.33 -5.70 -13.26
CA ILE A 14 16.77 -5.18 -12.00
C ILE A 14 17.00 -6.16 -10.84
N GLU A 15 17.08 -7.47 -11.13
CA GLU A 15 17.38 -8.53 -10.15
C GLU A 15 18.79 -8.45 -9.56
N GLN A 16 19.71 -7.72 -10.19
CA GLN A 16 21.09 -7.54 -9.71
C GLN A 16 21.24 -6.34 -8.77
N LEU A 17 20.17 -5.57 -8.57
CA LEU A 17 20.18 -4.48 -7.60
C LEU A 17 20.32 -5.03 -6.17
N PRO A 18 21.08 -4.35 -5.30
CA PRO A 18 21.05 -4.63 -3.88
C PRO A 18 19.63 -4.59 -3.31
N ASP A 19 19.37 -5.43 -2.31
CA ASP A 19 18.07 -5.57 -1.68
C ASP A 19 17.55 -4.23 -1.12
N GLU A 20 18.43 -3.35 -0.63
CA GLU A 20 18.05 -2.03 -0.12
C GLU A 20 17.47 -1.13 -1.22
N LEU A 21 17.98 -1.23 -2.45
CA LEU A 21 17.47 -0.45 -3.58
C LEU A 21 16.14 -1.03 -4.08
N LEU A 22 16.01 -2.35 -4.11
CA LEU A 22 14.74 -3.02 -4.44
C LEU A 22 13.66 -2.68 -3.41
N LEU A 23 13.98 -2.73 -2.11
CA LEU A 23 13.06 -2.30 -1.04
C LEU A 23 12.67 -0.84 -1.18
N HIS A 24 13.61 0.04 -1.52
CA HIS A 24 13.31 1.44 -1.77
C HIS A 24 12.34 1.61 -2.95
N ILE A 25 12.56 0.90 -4.06
CA ILE A 25 11.63 0.90 -5.21
C ILE A 25 10.26 0.39 -4.79
N PHE A 26 10.20 -0.73 -4.06
CA PHE A 26 8.96 -1.33 -3.59
C PHE A 26 8.20 -0.41 -2.63
N SER A 27 8.88 0.46 -1.88
CA SER A 27 8.23 1.41 -0.96
C SER A 27 7.32 2.43 -1.66
N PHE A 28 7.49 2.64 -2.97
CA PHE A 28 6.62 3.50 -3.77
C PHE A 28 5.33 2.81 -4.22
N LEU A 29 5.27 1.49 -4.16
CA LEU A 29 4.16 0.68 -4.66
C LEU A 29 2.95 0.69 -3.72
N GLN A 30 1.78 0.34 -4.25
CA GLN A 30 0.57 0.09 -3.46
C GLN A 30 0.53 -1.37 -2.99
N ALA A 31 -0.34 -1.68 -2.03
CA ALA A 31 -0.45 -3.04 -1.49
C ALA A 31 -0.74 -4.10 -2.56
N SER A 32 -1.60 -3.79 -3.55
CA SER A 32 -1.89 -4.68 -4.68
C SER A 32 -0.62 -5.04 -5.46
N ASP A 33 0.15 -4.02 -5.81
CA ASP A 33 1.34 -4.16 -6.64
C ASP A 33 2.43 -4.93 -5.88
N LEU A 34 2.53 -4.74 -4.56
CA LEU A 34 3.45 -5.50 -3.70
C LEU A 34 3.10 -6.99 -3.66
N LEU A 35 1.81 -7.35 -3.68
CA LEU A 35 1.40 -8.74 -3.77
C LEU A 35 1.82 -9.34 -5.11
N GLU A 36 1.69 -8.61 -6.22
CA GLU A 36 2.10 -9.06 -7.55
C GLU A 36 3.62 -9.17 -7.68
N VAL A 37 4.37 -8.20 -7.14
CA VAL A 37 5.84 -8.24 -7.04
C VAL A 37 6.30 -9.49 -6.28
N GLY A 38 5.59 -9.89 -5.22
CA GLY A 38 5.92 -11.12 -4.47
C GLY A 38 5.73 -12.42 -5.26
N LEU A 39 5.09 -12.39 -6.44
CA LEU A 39 4.87 -13.55 -7.30
C LEU A 39 5.94 -13.70 -8.40
N THR A 40 6.89 -12.77 -8.52
CA THR A 40 7.87 -12.79 -9.62
C THR A 40 9.00 -13.79 -9.38
N CYS A 41 9.68 -13.71 -8.23
CA CYS A 41 10.79 -14.59 -7.86
C CYS A 41 10.98 -14.66 -6.33
N HIS A 42 11.83 -15.58 -5.86
CA HIS A 42 12.07 -15.78 -4.42
C HIS A 42 12.64 -14.55 -3.70
N GLN A 43 13.57 -13.83 -4.34
CA GLN A 43 14.15 -12.60 -3.77
C GLN A 43 13.05 -11.55 -3.57
N TRP A 44 12.24 -11.31 -4.61
CA TRP A 44 11.18 -10.31 -4.56
C TRP A 44 10.06 -10.68 -3.60
N LYS A 45 9.74 -11.98 -3.47
CA LYS A 45 8.83 -12.47 -2.44
C LYS A 45 9.30 -12.08 -1.04
N ASN A 46 10.56 -12.36 -0.70
CA ASN A 46 11.10 -12.05 0.62
C ASN A 46 11.06 -10.55 0.90
N LEU A 47 11.49 -9.73 -0.08
CA LEU A 47 11.50 -8.27 0.06
C LEU A 47 10.08 -7.67 0.11
N ALA A 48 9.11 -8.24 -0.60
CA ALA A 48 7.71 -7.81 -0.56
C ALA A 48 7.00 -8.20 0.75
N GLU A 49 7.59 -9.08 1.57
CA GLU A 49 7.09 -9.48 2.88
C GLU A 49 7.75 -8.71 4.04
N GLU A 50 8.73 -7.84 3.77
CA GLU A 50 9.47 -7.10 4.81
C GLU A 50 8.58 -6.17 5.65
N GLU A 51 8.68 -6.27 6.98
CA GLU A 51 7.86 -5.47 7.91
C GLU A 51 8.12 -3.97 7.79
N THR A 52 9.36 -3.56 7.48
CA THR A 52 9.70 -2.14 7.31
C THR A 52 8.97 -1.51 6.13
N LEU A 53 8.74 -2.30 5.08
CA LEU A 53 7.98 -1.92 3.89
C LEU A 53 6.50 -1.74 4.24
N TRP A 54 5.89 -2.73 4.87
CA TRP A 54 4.48 -2.71 5.27
C TRP A 54 4.21 -1.64 6.32
N LYS A 55 5.15 -1.37 7.23
CA LYS A 55 5.08 -0.24 8.17
C LYS A 55 4.99 1.09 7.46
N SER A 56 5.88 1.33 6.49
CA SER A 56 5.89 2.56 5.71
C SER A 56 4.56 2.75 4.95
N LEU A 57 4.08 1.68 4.32
CA LEU A 57 2.81 1.70 3.59
C LEU A 57 1.61 1.96 4.51
N TYR A 58 1.58 1.29 5.67
CA TYR A 58 0.53 1.45 6.67
C TYR A 58 0.46 2.87 7.20
N VAL A 59 1.60 3.43 7.64
CA VAL A 59 1.67 4.80 8.15
C VAL A 59 1.27 5.81 7.05
N ARG A 60 1.70 5.58 5.80
CA ARG A 60 1.33 6.43 4.66
C ARG A 60 -0.18 6.44 4.41
N TYR A 61 -0.84 5.28 4.48
CA TYR A 61 -2.25 5.14 4.14
C TYR A 61 -3.18 5.55 5.30
N PHE A 62 -2.89 5.13 6.53
CA PHE A 62 -3.78 5.35 7.68
C PHE A 62 -3.39 6.54 8.55
N LYS A 63 -2.17 7.09 8.41
CA LYS A 63 -1.63 8.17 9.26
C LYS A 63 -1.61 7.83 10.77
N VAL A 64 -1.64 6.54 11.11
CA VAL A 64 -1.56 6.02 12.49
C VAL A 64 -0.20 5.33 12.69
N ILE A 65 0.41 5.53 13.85
CA ILE A 65 1.79 5.09 14.12
C ILE A 65 1.88 3.63 14.60
N GLU A 66 0.90 3.14 15.36
CA GLU A 66 0.98 1.80 15.98
C GLU A 66 -0.10 0.83 15.50
N PRO A 67 0.29 -0.37 15.04
CA PRO A 67 -0.64 -1.44 14.70
C PRO A 67 -1.22 -2.08 15.98
N VAL A 68 -2.44 -2.60 15.86
CA VAL A 68 -3.16 -3.31 16.95
C VAL A 68 -2.82 -4.83 16.95
N VAL A 69 -2.04 -5.31 15.99
CA VAL A 69 -1.72 -6.74 15.73
C VAL A 69 -0.22 -6.94 15.47
N GLU A 70 0.23 -8.21 15.43
CA GLU A 70 1.66 -8.59 15.38
C GLU A 70 2.42 -8.07 14.16
N THR A 71 1.78 -7.90 12.99
CA THR A 71 2.42 -7.42 11.75
C THR A 71 1.71 -6.23 11.09
N TYR A 72 2.46 -5.37 10.40
CA TYR A 72 1.89 -4.22 9.67
C TYR A 72 1.08 -4.67 8.45
N LYS A 73 1.45 -5.78 7.81
CA LYS A 73 0.74 -6.35 6.66
C LYS A 73 -0.68 -6.78 7.02
N GLU A 74 -0.85 -7.53 8.10
CA GLU A 74 -2.17 -7.95 8.58
C GLU A 74 -3.01 -6.74 9.03
N SER A 75 -2.39 -5.80 9.74
CA SER A 75 -3.03 -4.54 10.14
C SER A 75 -3.58 -3.77 8.95
N TYR A 76 -2.81 -3.71 7.85
CA TYR A 76 -3.20 -3.05 6.62
C TYR A 76 -4.44 -3.69 6.01
N PHE A 77 -4.47 -5.02 5.86
CA PHE A 77 -5.63 -5.71 5.29
C PHE A 77 -6.89 -5.55 6.15
N ARG A 78 -6.76 -5.67 7.47
CA ARG A 78 -7.90 -5.48 8.39
C ARG A 78 -8.50 -4.08 8.29
N LEU A 79 -7.67 -3.04 8.27
CA LEU A 79 -8.15 -1.67 8.21
C LEU A 79 -8.63 -1.27 6.81
N SER A 80 -8.00 -1.77 5.75
CA SER A 80 -8.45 -1.50 4.38
C SER A 80 -9.78 -2.19 4.06
N GLU A 81 -10.01 -3.40 4.58
CA GLU A 81 -11.31 -4.06 4.52
C GLU A 81 -12.36 -3.27 5.32
N ALA A 82 -12.02 -2.79 6.51
CA ALA A 82 -12.89 -1.90 7.27
C ALA A 82 -13.19 -0.60 6.52
N ASP A 83 -12.19 0.05 5.90
CA ASP A 83 -12.38 1.27 5.10
C ASP A 83 -13.27 1.00 3.87
N HIS A 84 -13.13 -0.14 3.19
CA HIS A 84 -14.03 -0.51 2.08
C HIS A 84 -15.47 -0.75 2.57
N GLN A 85 -15.65 -1.39 3.73
CA GLN A 85 -16.97 -1.60 4.34
C GLN A 85 -17.60 -0.29 4.82
N TRP A 86 -16.83 0.59 5.45
CA TRP A 86 -17.31 1.89 5.90
C TRP A 86 -17.64 2.81 4.73
N ARG A 87 -16.81 2.86 3.68
CA ARG A 87 -17.15 3.61 2.45
C ARG A 87 -18.40 3.06 1.78
N LYS A 88 -18.58 1.74 1.73
CA LYS A 88 -19.83 1.14 1.23
C LYS A 88 -21.03 1.48 2.11
N MET A 89 -20.86 1.48 3.45
CA MET A 89 -21.91 1.94 4.36
C MET A 89 -22.19 3.43 4.19
N ASP A 90 -21.17 4.27 4.03
CA ASP A 90 -21.30 5.72 3.86
C ASP A 90 -21.96 6.05 2.52
N GLU A 91 -21.58 5.37 1.43
CA GLU A 91 -22.28 5.43 0.13
C GLU A 91 -23.73 4.96 0.24
N LEU A 92 -23.99 3.89 0.99
CA LEU A 92 -25.36 3.45 1.27
C LEU A 92 -26.11 4.50 2.09
N PHE A 93 -25.53 5.04 3.15
CA PHE A 93 -26.15 6.07 4.00
C PHE A 93 -26.39 7.37 3.24
N GLU A 94 -25.48 7.79 2.37
CA GLU A 94 -25.69 8.92 1.47
C GLU A 94 -26.76 8.61 0.43
N SER A 95 -26.80 7.39 -0.11
CA SER A 95 -27.91 6.96 -0.97
C SER A 95 -29.26 6.95 -0.24
N PHE A 96 -29.27 6.66 1.06
CA PHE A 96 -30.47 6.72 1.90
C PHE A 96 -30.85 8.16 2.28
N LYS A 97 -29.89 9.06 2.51
CA LYS A 97 -30.15 10.49 2.74
C LYS A 97 -30.81 11.16 1.54
N VAL A 98 -30.53 10.71 0.32
CA VAL A 98 -31.19 11.22 -0.90
C VAL A 98 -32.70 10.91 -0.92
N TYR A 99 -33.18 9.90 -0.18
CA TYR A 99 -34.61 9.58 -0.08
C TYR A 99 -35.35 10.29 1.05
N GLU A 100 -34.65 10.95 1.98
CA GLU A 100 -35.26 11.74 3.06
C GLU A 100 -34.96 13.24 2.88
N VAL A 101 -35.48 13.83 1.79
CA VAL A 101 -35.73 15.28 1.76
C VAL A 101 -37.03 15.53 2.53
N GLY A 102 -36.87 15.95 3.79
CA GLY A 102 -37.90 16.53 4.63
C GLY A 102 -37.25 17.52 5.59
N GLU A 103 -37.36 18.81 5.25
CA GLU A 103 -37.02 20.02 6.02
C GLU A 103 -36.70 19.83 7.52
N TRP A 104 -35.49 20.26 7.91
CA TRP A 104 -35.20 20.59 9.29
C TRP A 104 -35.01 22.10 9.41
N ASP A 105 -36.06 22.76 9.90
CA ASP A 105 -36.08 24.19 10.20
C ASP A 105 -35.20 24.46 11.41
N GLY A 106 -34.02 25.03 11.16
CA GLY A 106 -33.00 25.34 12.17
C GLY A 106 -33.44 26.44 13.12
N ASN A 107 -34.20 26.09 14.16
CA ASN A 107 -34.42 26.94 15.32
C ASN A 107 -33.77 26.33 16.57
N TYR A 108 -32.52 26.73 16.81
CA TYR A 108 -31.91 26.66 18.14
C TYR A 108 -31.95 28.05 18.76
N THR A 109 -32.84 28.26 19.74
CA THR A 109 -32.77 29.39 20.66
C THR A 109 -32.06 28.98 21.95
N CYS A 110 -30.97 29.68 22.24
CA CYS A 110 -30.19 29.87 23.48
C CYS A 110 -30.10 28.71 24.49
#